data_AF-A0A5M8PVN1-F1
#
_entry.id   AF-A0A5M8PVN1-F1
#
_cell.length_a   1.000
_cell.length_b   1.000
_cell.length_c   1.000
_cell.angle_alpha   90.00
_cell.angle_beta   90.00
_cell.angle_gamma   90.00
#
_symmetry.space_group_name_H-M   'P 1'
#
loop_
_entity.id
_entity.type
_entity.pdbx_description
1 polymer ?
#
loop_
_entity_poly.entity_id
_entity_poly.type
_entity_poly.pdbx_seq_one_letter_code
_entity_poly.pdbx_strand_id
1 'polypeptide(L)'
;MRVCSKPIVTAALTLLAALGLAAPAISDESPPLFSRQEFCYNAPGTVAGTLLGSRALVAKNPRPYRMSKEFVNPQLWCAPHCATYIRATYISAIPGQSWGLVQYLMGDAEADAQKQLRALGDVNIRGGLYVYRAYGLDMFIRDSNNHQLTWGVLREALRALTDYFGEIQRTALPGSLTFIIYDGKNEVATGAFGAVQGGR
;
A
#
# COMPACT_ATOMS: atom_id res chain seq x y z
N MET A 1 -86.44 -27.65 -5.34
CA MET A 1 -85.27 -28.51 -5.60
C MET A 1 -84.00 -27.71 -5.30
N ARG A 2 -83.03 -28.36 -4.64
CA ARG A 2 -81.67 -27.92 -4.24
C ARG A 2 -81.54 -27.09 -2.95
N VAL A 3 -81.23 -27.86 -1.91
CA VAL A 3 -80.45 -27.54 -0.71
C VAL A 3 -79.00 -27.21 -1.09
N CYS A 4 -78.35 -26.30 -0.37
CA CYS A 4 -76.91 -26.32 -0.01
C CYS A 4 -76.65 -25.20 1.02
N SER A 5 -76.78 -25.47 2.32
CA SER A 5 -75.67 -25.77 3.25
C SER A 5 -74.44 -24.85 3.14
N LYS A 6 -74.28 -23.95 4.11
CA LYS A 6 -73.01 -23.25 4.38
C LYS A 6 -72.16 -24.14 5.31
N PRO A 7 -70.90 -24.45 4.97
CA PRO A 7 -70.02 -25.11 5.93
C PRO A 7 -69.42 -24.08 6.90
N ILE A 8 -69.47 -24.49 8.15
CA ILE A 8 -68.74 -23.98 9.31
C ILE A 8 -67.25 -24.22 9.07
N VAL A 9 -66.43 -23.17 9.02
CA VAL A 9 -64.99 -23.27 9.35
C VAL A 9 -64.56 -21.99 10.05
N THR A 10 -64.94 -21.85 11.31
CA THR A 10 -64.24 -21.01 12.30
C THR A 10 -63.60 -21.96 13.29
N ALA A 11 -62.30 -22.24 13.14
CA ALA A 11 -61.38 -22.66 14.22
C ALA A 11 -60.06 -23.20 13.64
N ALA A 12 -59.18 -22.32 13.14
CA ALA A 12 -57.77 -22.69 12.94
C ALA A 12 -56.85 -21.46 12.81
N LEU A 13 -57.14 -20.36 13.52
CA LEU A 13 -56.31 -19.15 13.46
C LEU A 13 -55.96 -18.58 14.83
N THR A 14 -55.67 -19.43 15.80
CA THR A 14 -55.16 -19.02 17.13
C THR A 14 -54.09 -19.98 17.68
N LEU A 15 -53.52 -20.86 16.86
CA LEU A 15 -52.49 -21.81 17.31
C LEU A 15 -51.20 -21.74 16.49
N LEU A 16 -50.69 -20.53 16.24
CA LEU A 16 -49.37 -20.32 15.60
C LEU A 16 -48.60 -19.11 16.16
N ALA A 17 -48.91 -18.68 17.39
CA ALA A 17 -48.23 -17.56 18.05
C ALA A 17 -47.38 -17.99 19.28
N ALA A 18 -47.14 -19.29 19.49
CA ALA A 18 -46.48 -19.81 20.69
C ALA A 18 -45.13 -20.52 20.44
N LEU A 19 -44.53 -20.41 19.24
CA LEU A 19 -43.27 -21.09 18.90
C LEU A 19 -42.13 -20.16 18.43
N GLY A 20 -42.30 -18.84 18.54
CA GLY A 20 -41.33 -17.87 18.01
C GLY A 20 -40.28 -17.31 18.98
N LEU A 21 -40.22 -17.79 20.23
CA LEU A 21 -39.44 -17.12 21.31
C LEU A 21 -38.28 -17.93 21.90
N ALA A 22 -37.83 -18.98 21.21
CA ALA A 22 -36.62 -19.72 21.58
C ALA A 22 -35.68 -19.89 20.39
N ALA A 23 -35.39 -18.80 19.67
CA ALA A 23 -34.14 -18.77 18.92
C ALA A 23 -33.04 -18.39 19.91
N PRO A 24 -32.01 -19.24 20.13
CA PRO A 24 -30.80 -18.73 20.75
C PRO A 24 -30.32 -17.61 19.83
N ALA A 25 -30.16 -16.40 20.37
CA ALA A 25 -29.34 -15.39 19.74
C ALA A 25 -27.92 -15.96 19.76
N ILE A 26 -27.59 -16.75 18.74
CA ILE A 26 -26.22 -17.04 18.39
C ILE A 26 -25.73 -15.68 17.92
N SER A 27 -25.18 -14.89 18.83
CA SER A 27 -24.40 -13.73 18.50
C SER A 27 -23.26 -14.23 17.64
N ASP A 28 -23.44 -14.09 16.33
CA ASP A 28 -22.46 -14.32 15.27
C ASP A 28 -21.42 -13.19 15.30
N GLU A 29 -20.95 -12.84 16.51
CA GLU A 29 -19.80 -11.97 16.71
C GLU A 29 -18.56 -12.83 16.48
N SER A 30 -18.31 -13.11 15.20
CA SER A 30 -16.95 -13.38 14.77
C SER A 30 -16.09 -12.24 15.33
N PRO A 31 -15.05 -12.50 16.14
CA PRO A 31 -14.18 -11.44 16.62
C PRO A 31 -13.70 -10.67 15.38
N PRO A 32 -13.77 -9.32 15.37
CA PRO A 32 -13.29 -8.57 14.22
C PRO A 32 -11.86 -9.03 13.95
N LEU A 33 -11.63 -9.52 12.74
CA LEU A 33 -10.28 -9.82 12.26
C LEU A 33 -9.55 -8.49 12.23
N PHE A 34 -8.90 -8.13 13.35
CA PHE A 34 -7.98 -7.01 13.36
C PHE A 34 -6.91 -7.35 12.33
N SER A 35 -6.77 -6.50 11.32
CA SER A 35 -5.64 -6.58 10.40
C SER A 35 -4.37 -6.67 11.25
N ARG A 36 -3.56 -7.70 11.01
CA ARG A 36 -2.28 -7.87 11.68
C ARG A 36 -1.51 -6.57 11.43
N GLN A 37 -1.14 -5.87 12.50
CA GLN A 37 -0.35 -4.65 12.35
C GLN A 37 0.95 -5.02 11.64
N GLU A 38 1.15 -4.49 10.45
CA GLU A 38 2.39 -4.64 9.72
C GLU A 38 3.30 -3.45 10.08
N PHE A 39 4.58 -3.76 10.29
CA PHE A 39 5.58 -2.78 10.72
C PHE A 39 6.54 -2.50 9.57
N CYS A 40 7.03 -1.27 9.51
CA CYS A 40 8.02 -0.87 8.51
C CYS A 40 9.40 -1.45 8.83
N TYR A 41 10.09 -1.98 7.82
CA TYR A 41 11.42 -2.55 7.96
C TYR A 41 12.46 -1.52 8.40
N ASN A 42 12.37 -0.30 7.88
CA ASN A 42 13.25 0.82 8.26
C ASN A 42 12.89 1.47 9.59
N ALA A 43 11.75 1.11 10.18
CA ALA A 43 11.33 1.59 11.49
C ALA A 43 10.52 0.50 12.21
N PRO A 44 11.15 -0.56 12.76
CA PRO A 44 10.46 -1.76 13.25
C PRO A 44 9.45 -1.53 14.38
N GLY A 45 9.53 -0.39 15.09
CA GLY A 45 8.55 0.02 16.09
C GLY A 45 7.38 0.85 15.55
N THR A 46 7.36 1.12 14.24
CA THR A 46 6.35 1.96 13.58
C THR A 46 5.42 1.09 12.76
N VAL A 47 4.13 1.17 13.07
CA VAL A 47 3.07 0.55 12.28
C VAL A 47 3.00 1.28 10.94
N ALA A 48 3.01 0.54 9.82
CA ALA A 48 2.90 1.12 8.49
C ALA A 48 1.61 1.96 8.37
N GLY A 49 1.70 3.11 7.71
CA GLY A 49 0.57 4.04 7.62
C GLY A 49 0.36 4.95 8.83
N THR A 50 1.27 4.91 9.82
CA THR A 50 1.27 5.85 10.95
C THR A 50 2.42 6.85 10.85
N LEU A 51 2.30 8.00 11.51
CA LEU A 51 3.32 9.05 11.46
C LEU A 51 4.67 8.55 11.97
N LEU A 52 5.66 8.50 11.09
CA LEU A 52 7.04 8.23 11.47
C LEU A 52 7.67 9.49 12.08
N GLY A 53 7.53 9.63 13.40
CA GLY A 53 8.10 10.75 14.14
C GLY A 53 9.62 10.83 14.02
N SER A 54 10.18 12.04 14.01
CA SER A 54 11.64 12.28 13.91
C SER A 54 12.47 11.55 14.98
N ARG A 55 11.87 11.22 16.12
CA ARG A 55 12.51 10.45 17.21
C ARG A 55 12.53 8.94 16.95
N ALA A 56 11.65 8.40 16.12
CA ALA A 56 11.62 6.99 15.75
C ALA A 56 12.67 6.66 14.67
N LEU A 57 13.03 7.63 13.83
CA LEU A 57 14.19 7.57 12.94
C LEU A 57 15.51 7.50 13.73
N VAL A 58 15.52 8.04 14.96
CA VAL A 58 16.65 8.05 15.89
C VAL A 58 16.38 7.08 17.05
N ALA A 59 16.10 5.81 16.72
CA ALA A 59 16.37 4.77 17.71
C ALA A 59 17.89 4.84 18.00
N LYS A 60 18.22 5.36 19.20
CA LYS A 60 19.55 5.59 19.80
C LYS A 60 20.35 4.30 20.05
N ASN A 61 20.30 3.37 19.10
CA ASN A 61 21.20 2.27 18.94
C ASN A 61 21.21 1.96 17.44
N PRO A 62 22.25 2.33 16.69
CA PRO A 62 22.53 1.70 15.42
C PRO A 62 23.01 0.29 15.74
N ARG A 63 22.13 -0.57 16.27
CA ARG A 63 22.28 -1.96 15.86
C ARG A 63 22.04 -1.84 14.37
N PRO A 64 23.04 -2.10 13.50
CA PRO A 64 22.72 -2.26 12.10
C PRO A 64 21.55 -3.22 12.14
N TYR A 65 20.41 -2.80 11.58
CA TYR A 65 19.39 -3.75 11.23
C TYR A 65 20.12 -4.64 10.23
N ARG A 66 20.79 -5.68 10.76
CA ARG A 66 21.01 -6.90 10.05
C ARG A 66 19.58 -7.26 9.75
N MET A 67 19.15 -6.92 8.53
CA MET A 67 18.24 -7.79 7.82
C MET A 67 18.61 -9.19 8.30
N SER A 68 17.65 -9.87 8.91
CA SER A 68 17.76 -11.31 9.08
C SER A 68 18.41 -11.84 7.81
N LYS A 69 19.34 -12.79 7.94
CA LYS A 69 20.11 -13.35 6.82
C LYS A 69 19.24 -13.74 5.61
N GLU A 70 17.94 -13.85 5.82
CA GLU A 70 16.84 -14.02 4.89
C GLU A 70 16.28 -12.68 4.41
N PHE A 71 16.51 -12.37 3.13
CA PHE A 71 15.84 -11.29 2.41
C PHE A 71 14.34 -11.61 2.30
N VAL A 72 13.52 -11.00 3.15
CA VAL A 72 12.06 -11.14 3.08
C VAL A 72 11.53 -10.22 1.99
N ASN A 73 10.65 -10.73 1.14
CA ASN A 73 10.05 -10.05 0.01
C ASN A 73 8.55 -10.38 -0.02
N PRO A 74 7.61 -9.42 -0.03
CA PRO A 74 7.80 -7.97 -0.07
C PRO A 74 8.22 -7.34 1.26
N GLN A 75 8.75 -6.12 1.21
CA GLN A 75 9.08 -5.31 2.39
C GLN A 75 8.22 -4.05 2.45
N LEU A 76 7.77 -3.71 3.66
CA LEU A 76 7.15 -2.42 3.94
C LEU A 76 8.20 -1.40 4.34
N TRP A 77 8.16 -0.23 3.71
CA TRP A 77 9.14 0.82 3.93
C TRP A 77 8.44 2.17 4.13
N CYS A 78 8.58 2.75 5.33
CA CYS A 78 7.90 3.98 5.71
C CYS A 78 8.66 5.20 5.21
N ALA A 79 7.97 6.18 4.65
CA ALA A 79 8.55 7.49 4.41
C ALA A 79 8.72 8.25 5.74
N PRO A 80 9.78 9.07 5.89
CA PRO A 80 9.98 9.88 7.09
C PRO A 80 8.88 10.95 7.24
N HIS A 81 8.48 11.23 8.47
CA HIS A 81 7.63 12.38 8.85
C HIS A 81 6.21 12.42 8.27
N CYS A 82 5.72 11.36 7.65
CA CYS A 82 4.36 11.27 7.13
C CYS A 82 3.77 9.86 7.34
N ALA A 83 2.56 9.65 6.84
CA ALA A 83 1.87 8.36 6.86
C ALA A 83 2.07 7.56 5.56
N THR A 84 2.81 8.11 4.59
CA THR A 84 3.08 7.45 3.31
C THR A 84 4.08 6.32 3.49
N TYR A 85 3.85 5.18 2.85
CA TYR A 85 4.79 4.07 2.83
C TYR A 85 4.67 3.29 1.51
N ILE A 86 5.68 2.47 1.22
CA ILE A 86 5.66 1.57 0.09
C ILE A 86 5.68 0.11 0.54
N ARG A 87 5.02 -0.75 -0.21
CA ARG A 87 5.22 -2.20 -0.19
C ARG A 87 6.04 -2.57 -1.42
N ALA A 88 7.34 -2.77 -1.24
CA ALA A 88 8.28 -3.02 -2.32
C ALA A 88 8.54 -4.52 -2.51
N THR A 89 8.51 -4.95 -3.77
CA THR A 89 8.85 -6.31 -4.19
C THR A 89 10.04 -6.27 -5.14
N TYR A 90 11.20 -6.74 -4.70
CA TYR A 90 12.35 -6.92 -5.59
C TYR A 90 12.10 -8.12 -6.51
N ILE A 91 12.31 -7.96 -7.82
CA ILE A 91 11.99 -9.00 -8.81
C ILE A 91 13.26 -9.71 -9.28
N SER A 92 14.18 -8.96 -9.89
CA SER A 92 15.41 -9.52 -10.46
C SER A 92 16.46 -8.45 -10.68
N ALA A 93 17.73 -8.85 -10.72
CA ALA A 93 18.83 -7.95 -11.06
C ALA A 93 18.71 -7.49 -12.53
N ILE A 94 19.10 -6.24 -12.80
CA ILE A 94 19.19 -5.68 -14.15
C ILE A 94 20.67 -5.80 -14.59
N PRO A 95 20.98 -6.65 -15.58
CA PRO A 95 22.36 -6.85 -16.02
C PRO A 95 23.01 -5.54 -16.51
N GLY A 96 24.24 -5.28 -16.07
CA GLY A 96 25.01 -4.10 -16.48
C GLY A 96 24.60 -2.78 -15.83
N GLN A 97 23.59 -2.78 -14.96
CA GLN A 97 23.14 -1.58 -14.26
C GLN A 97 24.04 -1.25 -13.06
N SER A 98 24.13 0.04 -12.69
CA SER A 98 24.85 0.50 -11.51
C SER A 98 23.94 1.21 -10.50
N TRP A 99 24.26 1.08 -9.21
CA TRP A 99 23.57 1.78 -8.13
C TRP A 99 23.64 3.32 -8.27
N GLY A 100 24.73 3.85 -8.84
CA GLY A 100 24.85 5.30 -9.09
C GLY A 100 23.80 5.83 -10.07
N LEU A 101 23.50 5.08 -11.13
CA LEU A 101 22.45 5.46 -12.08
C LEU A 101 21.04 5.35 -11.47
N VAL A 102 20.82 4.37 -10.59
CA VAL A 102 19.57 4.28 -9.80
C VAL A 102 19.42 5.52 -8.92
N GLN A 103 20.48 5.92 -8.21
CA GLN A 103 20.48 7.09 -7.34
C GLN A 103 20.23 8.40 -8.12
N TYR A 104 20.82 8.56 -9.32
CA TYR A 104 20.54 9.72 -10.17
C TYR A 104 19.07 9.76 -10.62
N LEU A 105 18.50 8.64 -11.09
CA LEU A 105 17.09 8.61 -11.48
C LEU A 105 16.20 8.99 -10.29
N MET A 106 16.44 8.41 -9.12
CA MET A 106 15.63 8.68 -7.92
C MET A 106 15.73 10.13 -7.47
N GLY A 107 16.94 10.70 -7.45
CA GLY A 107 17.17 12.10 -7.11
C GLY A 107 16.48 13.06 -8.08
N ASP A 108 16.58 12.81 -9.38
CA ASP A 108 15.95 13.66 -10.38
C ASP A 108 14.42 13.55 -10.33
N ALA A 109 13.88 12.34 -10.12
CA ALA A 109 12.44 12.12 -9.99
C ALA A 109 11.88 12.79 -8.72
N GLU A 110 12.58 12.73 -7.59
CA GLU A 110 12.18 13.47 -6.38
C GLU A 110 12.23 14.98 -6.62
N ALA A 111 13.26 15.47 -7.31
CA ALA A 111 13.40 16.88 -7.65
C ALA A 111 12.26 17.36 -8.58
N ASP A 112 11.84 16.54 -9.54
CA ASP A 112 10.67 16.83 -10.38
C ASP A 112 9.38 16.91 -9.54
N ALA A 113 9.11 15.90 -8.72
CA ALA A 113 7.93 15.93 -7.83
C ALA A 113 7.93 17.16 -6.91
N GLN A 114 9.10 17.52 -6.35
CA GLN A 114 9.27 18.71 -5.53
C GLN A 114 9.06 20.01 -6.31
N LYS A 115 9.47 20.06 -7.58
CA LYS A 115 9.24 21.21 -8.47
C LYS A 115 7.75 21.38 -8.75
N GLN A 116 7.04 20.28 -9.06
CA GLN A 116 5.60 20.31 -9.32
C GLN A 116 4.83 20.74 -8.06
N LEU A 117 5.21 20.22 -6.89
CA LEU A 117 4.62 20.62 -5.61
C LEU A 117 4.79 22.12 -5.32
N ARG A 118 5.94 22.72 -5.67
CA ARG A 118 6.16 24.17 -5.53
C ARG A 118 5.32 24.99 -6.52
N ALA A 119 5.14 24.48 -7.74
CA ALA A 119 4.45 25.19 -8.80
C ALA A 119 2.92 25.10 -8.69
N LEU A 120 2.40 23.94 -8.29
CA LEU A 120 0.98 23.60 -8.33
C LEU A 120 0.37 23.36 -6.94
N GLY A 121 1.19 23.22 -5.91
CA GLY A 121 0.75 22.72 -4.61
C GLY A 121 0.55 21.22 -4.59
N ASP A 122 -0.02 20.71 -3.50
CA ASP A 122 -0.32 19.29 -3.34
C ASP A 122 -1.64 18.94 -4.02
N VAL A 123 -1.57 18.82 -5.34
CA VAL A 123 -2.71 18.47 -6.19
C VAL A 123 -2.52 17.10 -6.81
N ASN A 124 -3.62 16.49 -7.24
CA ASN A 124 -3.60 15.22 -7.96
C ASN A 124 -2.74 15.30 -9.23
N ILE A 125 -1.96 14.26 -9.48
CA ILE A 125 -1.21 14.12 -10.72
C ILE A 125 -2.20 13.94 -11.87
N ARG A 126 -2.11 14.83 -12.87
CA ARG A 126 -3.02 14.81 -14.02
C ARG A 126 -2.93 13.48 -14.77
N GLY A 127 -4.08 12.84 -14.97
CA GLY A 127 -4.15 11.53 -15.62
C GLY A 127 -3.76 10.35 -14.72
N GLY A 128 -3.41 10.60 -13.45
CA GLY A 128 -3.08 9.54 -12.48
C GLY A 128 -1.85 8.72 -12.87
N LEU A 129 -0.96 9.26 -13.70
CA LEU A 129 0.22 8.55 -14.19
C LEU A 129 1.44 9.46 -14.08
N TYR A 130 2.47 8.97 -13.39
CA TYR A 130 3.79 9.54 -13.36
C TYR A 130 4.77 8.60 -14.06
N VAL A 131 5.58 9.16 -14.96
CA VAL A 131 6.58 8.42 -15.72
C VAL A 131 7.89 9.19 -15.68
N TYR A 132 8.96 8.52 -15.28
CA TYR A 132 10.31 9.06 -15.34
C TYR A 132 11.24 8.07 -16.04
N ARG A 133 11.85 8.48 -17.16
CA ARG A 133 12.73 7.65 -17.98
C ARG A 133 14.07 8.34 -18.17
N ALA A 134 15.14 7.76 -17.62
CA ALA A 134 16.49 8.30 -17.72
C ALA A 134 17.51 7.19 -17.44
N TYR A 135 18.76 7.36 -17.90
CA TYR A 135 19.87 6.48 -17.51
C TYR A 135 19.67 4.98 -17.83
N GLY A 136 18.90 4.66 -18.87
CA GLY A 136 18.54 3.27 -19.21
C GLY A 136 17.51 2.63 -18.28
N LEU A 137 16.92 3.42 -17.38
CA LEU A 137 15.95 3.01 -16.38
C LEU A 137 14.61 3.72 -16.60
N ASP A 138 13.55 3.01 -16.27
CA ASP A 138 12.18 3.47 -16.31
C ASP A 138 11.53 3.33 -14.94
N MET A 139 10.77 4.34 -14.55
CA MET A 139 9.86 4.30 -13.42
C MET A 139 8.47 4.73 -13.86
N PHE A 140 7.48 3.90 -13.58
CA PHE A 140 6.07 4.18 -13.81
C PHE A 140 5.32 4.06 -12.50
N ILE A 141 4.48 5.04 -12.19
CA ILE A 141 3.62 5.05 -11.01
C ILE A 141 2.23 5.46 -11.47
N ARG A 142 1.25 4.63 -11.21
CA ARG A 142 -0.13 4.80 -11.66
C ARG A 142 -1.09 4.73 -10.48
N ASP A 143 -1.98 5.70 -10.40
CA ASP A 143 -3.09 5.77 -9.46
C ASP A 143 -3.88 4.45 -9.45
N SER A 144 -4.22 3.96 -8.24
CA SER A 144 -4.97 2.72 -8.04
C SER A 144 -6.49 2.89 -8.24
N ASN A 145 -6.90 3.84 -9.08
CA ASN A 145 -8.29 4.13 -9.44
C ASN A 145 -9.12 4.74 -8.30
N ASN A 146 -8.49 5.60 -7.49
CA ASN A 146 -9.18 6.36 -6.43
C ASN A 146 -8.83 7.85 -6.43
N HIS A 147 -8.09 8.35 -7.44
CA HIS A 147 -7.68 9.76 -7.56
C HIS A 147 -6.92 10.28 -6.32
N GLN A 148 -6.03 9.47 -5.75
CA GLN A 148 -5.28 9.82 -4.54
C GLN A 148 -3.77 9.93 -4.76
N LEU A 149 -3.28 9.75 -5.99
CA LEU A 149 -1.88 10.06 -6.29
C LEU A 149 -1.70 11.59 -6.44
N THR A 150 -1.27 12.25 -5.36
CA THR A 150 -0.86 13.66 -5.36
C THR A 150 0.65 13.84 -5.51
N TRP A 151 1.10 15.06 -5.80
CA TRP A 151 2.53 15.39 -5.85
C TRP A 151 3.24 15.21 -4.49
N GLY A 152 2.57 15.50 -3.39
CA GLY A 152 3.09 15.31 -2.03
C GLY A 152 3.29 13.83 -1.72
N VAL A 153 2.27 13.00 -1.96
CA VAL A 153 2.32 11.55 -1.80
C VAL A 153 3.41 10.94 -2.68
N LEU A 154 3.50 11.35 -3.95
CA LEU A 154 4.55 10.89 -4.86
C LEU A 154 5.95 11.21 -4.29
N ARG A 155 6.20 12.45 -3.85
CA ARG A 155 7.51 12.84 -3.31
C ARG A 155 7.91 11.97 -2.11
N GLU A 156 7.01 11.76 -1.16
CA GLU A 156 7.32 10.94 0.02
C GLU A 156 7.49 9.46 -0.33
N ALA A 157 6.73 8.94 -1.28
CA ALA A 157 6.93 7.58 -1.79
C ALA A 157 8.30 7.41 -2.47
N LEU A 158 8.74 8.41 -3.25
CA LEU A 158 10.07 8.40 -3.87
C LEU A 158 11.21 8.44 -2.83
N ARG A 159 11.02 9.15 -1.71
CA ARG A 159 11.97 9.12 -0.58
C ARG A 159 12.04 7.76 0.09
N ALA A 160 10.88 7.14 0.35
CA ALA A 160 10.84 5.77 0.88
C ALA A 160 11.54 4.79 -0.07
N LEU A 161 11.31 4.92 -1.39
CA LEU A 161 11.96 4.06 -2.38
C LEU A 161 13.48 4.30 -2.47
N THR A 162 13.92 5.55 -2.34
CA THR A 162 15.35 5.91 -2.30
C THR A 162 16.05 5.30 -1.09
N ASP A 163 15.43 5.39 0.09
CA ASP A 163 15.94 4.79 1.33
C ASP A 163 15.96 3.26 1.23
N TYR A 164 14.90 2.65 0.68
CA TYR A 164 14.85 1.22 0.38
C TYR A 164 16.01 0.78 -0.53
N PHE A 165 16.27 1.49 -1.62
CA PHE A 165 17.42 1.23 -2.49
C PHE A 165 18.76 1.36 -1.75
N GLY A 166 18.86 2.37 -0.88
CA GLY A 166 20.02 2.60 -0.02
C GLY A 166 20.31 1.46 0.95
N GLU A 167 19.29 0.72 1.37
CA GLU A 167 19.46 -0.48 2.19
C GLU A 167 19.78 -1.72 1.36
N ILE A 168 18.99 -2.02 0.32
CA ILE A 168 19.15 -3.29 -0.41
C ILE A 168 20.46 -3.35 -1.20
N GLN A 169 21.07 -2.22 -1.56
CA GLN A 169 22.39 -2.21 -2.20
C GLN A 169 23.49 -2.92 -1.40
N ARG A 170 23.29 -3.11 -0.08
CA ARG A 170 24.22 -3.86 0.77
C ARG A 170 24.19 -5.36 0.51
N THR A 171 23.10 -5.88 -0.06
CA THR A 171 22.84 -7.31 -0.21
C THR A 171 22.42 -7.74 -1.61
N ALA A 172 22.06 -6.80 -2.49
CA ALA A 172 21.53 -7.06 -3.82
C ALA A 172 22.21 -6.19 -4.88
N LEU A 173 22.19 -6.70 -6.13
CA LEU A 173 22.53 -5.92 -7.31
C LEU A 173 21.39 -4.95 -7.65
N PRO A 174 21.64 -3.89 -8.43
CA PRO A 174 20.56 -3.05 -8.97
C PRO A 174 19.56 -3.91 -9.71
N GLY A 175 18.28 -3.74 -9.43
CA GLY A 175 17.24 -4.65 -9.90
C GLY A 175 15.93 -3.98 -10.20
N SER A 176 15.09 -4.72 -10.94
CA SER A 176 13.71 -4.37 -11.19
C SER A 176 12.88 -4.63 -9.94
N LEU A 177 11.86 -3.80 -9.74
CA LEU A 177 10.94 -3.91 -8.63
C LEU A 177 9.54 -3.48 -9.02
N THR A 178 8.57 -4.06 -8.32
CA THR A 178 7.20 -3.55 -8.27
C THR A 178 6.92 -3.03 -6.88
N PHE A 179 6.03 -2.07 -6.77
CA PHE A 179 5.66 -1.51 -5.47
C PHE A 179 4.23 -1.03 -5.46
N ILE A 180 3.67 -0.98 -4.27
CA ILE A 180 2.38 -0.35 -3.99
C ILE A 180 2.65 0.81 -3.04
N ILE A 181 2.07 1.97 -3.34
CA ILE A 181 2.13 3.16 -2.51
C ILE A 181 0.84 3.21 -1.69
N TYR A 182 1.01 3.46 -0.40
CA TYR A 182 -0.06 3.70 0.54
C TYR A 182 0.12 5.08 1.17
N ASP A 183 -0.99 5.74 1.46
CA ASP A 183 -1.04 6.91 2.34
C ASP A 183 -2.00 6.64 3.50
N GLY A 184 -1.45 6.54 4.70
CA GLY A 184 -2.19 6.05 5.86
C GLY A 184 -2.67 4.61 5.63
N LYS A 185 -3.99 4.40 5.61
CA LYS A 185 -4.59 3.07 5.40
C LYS A 185 -5.00 2.80 3.95
N ASN A 186 -4.87 3.80 3.08
CA ASN A 186 -5.39 3.73 1.72
C ASN A 186 -4.28 3.38 0.76
N GLU A 187 -4.54 2.41 -0.12
CA GLU A 187 -3.74 2.25 -1.33
C GLU A 187 -4.02 3.41 -2.28
N VAL A 188 -2.97 4.07 -2.76
CA VAL A 188 -3.11 5.26 -3.62
C VAL A 188 -2.54 5.04 -5.01
N ALA A 189 -1.51 4.20 -5.16
CA ALA A 189 -0.92 3.91 -6.46
C ALA A 189 -0.16 2.58 -6.49
N THR A 190 0.06 2.08 -7.70
CA THR A 190 0.98 0.98 -8.01
C THR A 190 2.13 1.50 -8.84
N GLY A 191 3.29 0.88 -8.74
CA GLY A 191 4.47 1.30 -9.47
C GLY A 191 5.38 0.15 -9.88
N ALA A 192 6.21 0.44 -10.87
CA ALA A 192 7.26 -0.42 -11.35
C ALA A 192 8.50 0.40 -11.65
N PHE A 193 9.66 -0.16 -11.33
CA PHE A 193 10.97 0.37 -11.67
C PHE A 193 11.78 -0.74 -12.34
N GLY A 194 12.48 -0.42 -13.42
CA GLY A 194 13.24 -1.42 -14.15
C GLY A 194 14.08 -0.83 -15.27
N ALA A 195 14.68 -1.69 -16.08
CA ALA A 195 15.30 -1.25 -17.33
C ALA A 195 14.24 -0.69 -18.29
N VAL A 196 14.60 0.31 -19.08
CA VAL A 196 13.78 0.75 -20.22
C VAL A 196 13.48 -0.47 -21.07
N GLN A 197 12.20 -0.80 -21.25
CA GLN A 197 11.83 -1.82 -22.22
C GLN A 197 12.08 -1.23 -23.61
N GLY A 198 13.24 -1.56 -24.20
CA GLY A 198 13.49 -1.31 -25.61
C GLY A 198 12.38 -1.97 -26.42
N GLY A 199 11.62 -1.16 -27.16
CA GLY A 199 10.65 -1.68 -28.13
C GLY A 199 11.34 -2.70 -29.02
N ARG A 200 10.84 -3.93 -28.98
CA ARG A 200 10.97 -4.85 -30.11
C ARG A 200 9.97 -4.42 -31.18
#